data_AF-A0A432TAZ7-F1
#
_entry.id   AF-A0A432TAZ7-F1
#
_cell.length_a   1.000
_cell.length_b   1.000
_cell.length_c   1.000
_cell.angle_alpha   90.00
_cell.angle_beta   90.00
_cell.angle_gamma   90.00
#
_symmetry.space_group_name_H-M   'P 1'
#
loop_
_entity.id
_entity.type
_entity.pdbx_description
1 polymer ?
#
loop_
_entity_poly.entity_id
_entity_poly.type
_entity_poly.pdbx_seq_one_letter_code
_entity_poly.pdbx_strand_id
1 'polypeptide(L)'
;MKKILIIISTILILALIGCGGTSSKEAQERLQRILTLIGIPPSIVINICQDNNNNSFCESTEILAKISVARGDTLDKIWEKIQFDASNSYWLDNLDPNKKILLVMQDKNNIEHDNGKFTLPFTINVRKENNATKELSILEAMVDANYLTPLEVVAVKSMNAVDKFYDALLKDLMKNFNTLKDKNLNSSQSILENLKYMAEELREKGISKRFPDSINACRGDVTCTDNIINKIFKDLEITDNEANIIANLPKKEEETQENTPPVQIVEKQLLLTKETSYGEDGKVEEISTYEYDSNNKMIKSKNTYSSDFSSYEDICTLSYDSQNRYSGNTCIEMTNNAKGQQTESRTRDELHYANNKFIGTEYYTDDKLNEKEEVLDWYGDNKPREIKITSYDSKNNITESTWTINYTKNNPTHVTIKTEYTNSEISRKFDDKKIPYNFAYLFDGGYVSWLIGENNILNETWLSTNNTSTQNFTTNIDKRYEIIYNNNNIPTRIDEYTTTTNSSNSSQEFKTHTYTTYEYKEN
;
A
#
# COMPACT_ATOMS: atom_id res chain seq x y z
N MET A 1 -39.67 5.10 26.39
CA MET A 1 -38.48 4.64 27.14
C MET A 1 -38.24 3.17 26.84
N LYS A 2 -37.00 2.84 26.44
CA LYS A 2 -36.35 1.51 26.35
C LYS A 2 -36.88 0.55 25.26
N LYS A 3 -36.21 0.37 24.11
CA LYS A 3 -34.83 -0.08 23.76
C LYS A 3 -34.74 -1.61 23.54
N ILE A 4 -34.34 -1.95 22.31
CA ILE A 4 -33.36 -2.96 21.90
C ILE A 4 -33.75 -4.43 22.08
N LEU A 5 -33.99 -5.11 20.95
CA LEU A 5 -33.76 -6.55 20.77
C LEU A 5 -33.75 -6.91 19.26
N ILE A 6 -32.72 -6.47 18.54
CA ILE A 6 -32.30 -7.06 17.25
C ILE A 6 -30.77 -7.01 17.20
N ILE A 7 -30.11 -7.97 17.87
CA ILE A 7 -28.74 -8.41 17.58
C ILE A 7 -28.71 -9.91 17.95
N ILE A 8 -27.98 -10.71 17.17
CA ILE A 8 -27.76 -12.17 17.22
C ILE A 8 -28.52 -12.92 16.11
N SER A 9 -28.03 -12.78 14.87
CA SER A 9 -28.29 -13.74 13.77
C SER A 9 -27.21 -13.71 12.66
N THR A 10 -25.97 -13.28 12.97
CA THR A 10 -24.87 -13.20 11.96
C THR A 10 -23.52 -13.65 12.52
N ILE A 11 -23.52 -14.67 13.38
CA ILE A 11 -22.30 -15.40 13.77
C ILE A 11 -22.64 -16.89 13.72
N LEU A 12 -22.73 -17.50 12.54
CA LEU A 12 -22.70 -18.96 12.41
C LEU A 12 -22.45 -19.48 10.97
N ILE A 13 -21.48 -18.96 10.21
CA ILE A 13 -20.97 -19.65 8.99
C ILE A 13 -19.45 -19.47 8.82
N LEU A 14 -18.66 -19.65 9.88
CA LEU A 14 -17.18 -19.67 9.78
C LEU A 14 -16.51 -20.86 10.48
N ALA A 15 -17.28 -21.88 10.83
CA ALA A 15 -16.72 -23.16 11.29
C ALA A 15 -17.25 -24.24 10.37
N LEU A 16 -16.49 -24.57 9.32
CA LEU A 16 -16.41 -25.88 8.63
C LEU A 16 -15.63 -25.77 7.30
N ILE A 17 -14.33 -25.42 7.34
CA ILE A 17 -13.36 -25.92 6.34
C ILE A 17 -12.06 -26.26 7.07
N GLY A 18 -12.08 -27.41 7.71
CA GLY A 18 -10.93 -28.07 8.32
C GLY A 18 -11.09 -29.58 8.14
N CYS A 19 -10.99 -30.04 6.90
CA CYS A 19 -10.80 -31.46 6.56
C CYS A 19 -9.85 -31.54 5.37
N GLY A 20 -8.73 -32.23 5.59
CA GLY A 20 -7.67 -32.40 4.61
C GLY A 20 -8.09 -33.21 3.39
N GLY A 21 -7.44 -32.89 2.29
CA GLY A 21 -7.54 -33.59 1.02
C GLY A 21 -6.87 -32.74 -0.05
N THR A 22 -5.78 -33.24 -0.61
CA THR A 22 -5.14 -32.69 -1.81
C THR A 22 -6.21 -32.42 -2.87
N SER A 23 -6.50 -31.14 -3.15
CA SER A 23 -7.38 -30.77 -4.25
C SER A 23 -6.57 -30.20 -5.40
N SER A 24 -6.65 -30.98 -6.49
CA SER A 24 -6.20 -30.85 -7.87
C SER A 24 -6.03 -29.41 -8.42
N LYS A 25 -5.10 -29.27 -9.38
CA LYS A 25 -4.88 -28.12 -10.26
C LYS A 25 -6.15 -27.49 -10.86
N GLU A 26 -7.30 -28.15 -10.80
CA GLU A 26 -8.60 -27.60 -11.22
C GLU A 26 -9.17 -26.52 -10.29
N ALA A 27 -8.68 -26.36 -9.05
CA ALA A 27 -9.04 -25.22 -8.20
C ALA A 27 -8.33 -23.91 -8.61
N GLN A 28 -7.27 -24.00 -9.42
CA GLN A 28 -6.58 -22.84 -10.01
C GLN A 28 -7.24 -22.32 -11.30
N GLU A 29 -8.25 -23.01 -11.83
CA GLU A 29 -8.87 -22.69 -13.12
C GLU A 29 -10.26 -22.03 -13.05
N ARG A 30 -10.75 -21.60 -11.88
CA ARG A 30 -11.98 -20.79 -11.78
C ARG A 30 -11.82 -19.63 -10.80
N LEU A 31 -11.29 -18.52 -11.28
CA LEU A 31 -11.31 -17.23 -10.57
C LEU A 31 -12.75 -16.69 -10.58
N GLN A 32 -13.60 -17.27 -9.72
CA GLN A 32 -14.95 -16.78 -9.44
C GLN A 32 -14.83 -15.43 -8.74
N ARG A 33 -15.46 -14.39 -9.31
CA ARG A 33 -15.62 -13.09 -8.64
C ARG A 33 -17.08 -12.67 -8.59
N ILE A 34 -17.42 -12.03 -7.49
CA ILE A 34 -18.68 -11.44 -7.14
C ILE A 34 -18.55 -9.93 -7.38
N LEU A 35 -19.41 -9.33 -8.18
CA LEU A 35 -19.48 -7.86 -8.33
C LEU A 35 -20.64 -7.35 -7.49
N THR A 36 -20.42 -6.34 -6.67
CA THR A 36 -21.46 -5.76 -5.82
C THR A 36 -21.73 -4.34 -6.27
N LEU A 37 -22.94 -4.08 -6.78
CA LEU A 37 -23.36 -2.72 -7.13
C LEU A 37 -23.66 -1.91 -5.85
N ILE A 38 -23.08 -0.72 -5.75
CA ILE A 38 -23.35 0.22 -4.66
C ILE A 38 -23.74 1.57 -5.25
N GLY A 39 -24.87 2.11 -4.82
CA GLY A 39 -25.33 3.44 -5.23
C GLY A 39 -25.77 3.56 -6.70
N ILE A 40 -25.87 2.44 -7.42
CA ILE A 40 -26.31 2.37 -8.82
C ILE A 40 -27.59 1.53 -8.87
N PRO A 41 -28.73 2.09 -9.32
CA PRO A 41 -29.97 1.33 -9.47
C PRO A 41 -29.78 0.15 -10.44
N PRO A 42 -30.12 -1.10 -10.06
CA PRO A 42 -30.01 -2.24 -10.97
C PRO A 42 -30.82 -2.08 -12.25
N SER A 43 -31.91 -1.30 -12.21
CA SER A 43 -32.80 -1.04 -13.35
C SER A 43 -32.16 -0.27 -14.50
N ILE A 44 -31.05 0.45 -14.26
CA ILE A 44 -30.34 1.18 -15.32
C ILE A 44 -29.13 0.40 -15.85
N VAL A 45 -28.72 -0.70 -15.23
CA VAL A 45 -27.59 -1.51 -15.70
C VAL A 45 -28.05 -2.40 -16.86
N ILE A 46 -27.39 -2.30 -18.02
CA ILE A 46 -27.76 -3.08 -19.21
C ILE A 46 -26.74 -4.14 -19.61
N ASN A 47 -25.44 -3.93 -19.38
CA ASN A 47 -24.39 -4.93 -19.63
C ASN A 47 -23.22 -4.76 -18.67
N ILE A 48 -22.51 -5.85 -18.41
CA ILE A 48 -21.17 -5.87 -17.82
C ILE A 48 -20.25 -6.64 -18.78
N CYS A 49 -19.09 -6.08 -19.11
CA CYS A 49 -18.14 -6.66 -20.06
C CYS A 49 -16.69 -6.46 -19.63
N GLN A 50 -15.78 -7.21 -20.26
CA GLN A 50 -14.34 -6.99 -20.16
C GLN A 50 -13.82 -6.33 -21.44
N ASP A 51 -13.22 -5.15 -21.28
CA ASP A 51 -12.64 -4.38 -22.37
C ASP A 51 -11.42 -5.14 -22.94
N ASN A 52 -11.62 -5.90 -24.02
CA ASN A 52 -10.60 -6.79 -24.55
C ASN A 52 -9.66 -6.08 -25.52
N ASN A 53 -10.09 -4.96 -26.09
CA ASN A 53 -9.36 -4.18 -27.09
C ASN A 53 -8.99 -2.77 -26.61
N ASN A 54 -9.25 -2.44 -25.33
CA ASN A 54 -8.98 -1.16 -24.68
C ASN A 54 -9.67 0.04 -25.33
N ASN A 55 -10.77 -0.18 -26.07
CA ASN A 55 -11.48 0.91 -26.74
C ASN A 55 -12.54 1.58 -25.84
N SER A 56 -12.71 1.12 -24.59
CA SER A 56 -13.71 1.61 -23.64
C SER A 56 -15.17 1.43 -24.09
N PHE A 57 -15.42 0.57 -25.08
CA PHE A 57 -16.74 0.17 -25.53
C PHE A 57 -16.99 -1.29 -25.19
N CYS A 58 -18.27 -1.61 -25.00
CA CYS A 58 -18.71 -2.97 -24.72
C CYS A 58 -19.16 -3.62 -26.01
N GLU A 59 -18.26 -4.28 -26.73
CA GLU A 59 -18.61 -4.96 -27.97
C GLU A 59 -19.38 -6.25 -27.70
N SER A 60 -20.17 -6.71 -28.67
CA SER A 60 -21.04 -7.88 -28.50
C SER A 60 -20.30 -9.17 -28.13
N THR A 61 -19.01 -9.28 -28.47
CA THR A 61 -18.12 -10.39 -28.15
C THR A 61 -17.45 -10.29 -26.79
N GLU A 62 -17.58 -9.15 -26.10
CA GLU A 62 -16.94 -8.83 -24.83
C GLU A 62 -17.91 -8.89 -23.64
N ILE A 63 -19.20 -9.08 -23.93
CA ILE A 63 -20.27 -9.14 -22.93
C ILE A 63 -20.07 -10.38 -22.05
N LEU A 64 -19.76 -10.12 -20.78
CA LEU A 64 -19.66 -11.15 -19.75
C LEU A 64 -21.01 -11.43 -19.10
N ALA A 65 -21.86 -10.41 -18.98
CA ALA A 65 -23.25 -10.55 -18.55
C ALA A 65 -24.15 -9.57 -19.31
N LYS A 66 -25.21 -10.09 -19.94
CA LYS A 66 -26.26 -9.30 -20.60
C LYS A 66 -27.44 -9.11 -19.65
N ILE A 67 -27.53 -7.94 -19.05
CA ILE A 67 -28.56 -7.61 -18.06
C ILE A 67 -29.64 -6.79 -18.77
N SER A 68 -30.36 -7.39 -19.73
CA SER A 68 -31.46 -6.65 -20.38
C SER A 68 -32.76 -6.84 -19.60
N VAL A 69 -33.16 -5.83 -18.82
CA VAL A 69 -34.52 -5.72 -18.27
C VAL A 69 -35.39 -4.98 -19.28
N ALA A 70 -36.42 -5.65 -19.81
CA ALA A 70 -37.38 -5.02 -20.71
C ALA A 70 -38.49 -4.32 -19.92
N ARG A 71 -39.00 -3.20 -20.44
CA ARG A 71 -40.18 -2.52 -19.87
C ARG A 71 -41.38 -3.47 -19.96
N GLY A 72 -41.83 -4.01 -18.82
CA GLY A 72 -42.89 -5.02 -18.74
C GLY A 72 -42.43 -6.39 -18.22
N ASP A 73 -41.13 -6.59 -17.95
CA ASP A 73 -40.68 -7.76 -17.19
C ASP A 73 -41.25 -7.69 -15.75
N THR A 74 -41.84 -8.79 -15.28
CA THR A 74 -42.27 -8.94 -13.89
C THR A 74 -41.05 -9.09 -12.98
N LEU A 75 -41.14 -8.67 -11.71
CA LEU A 75 -40.06 -8.84 -10.72
C LEU A 75 -39.45 -10.25 -10.79
N ASP A 76 -40.28 -11.29 -10.83
CA ASP A 76 -39.81 -12.68 -10.91
C ASP A 76 -39.02 -13.01 -12.19
N LYS A 77 -39.37 -12.42 -13.34
CA LYS A 77 -38.62 -12.58 -14.60
C LYS A 77 -37.32 -11.78 -14.63
N ILE A 78 -37.27 -10.69 -13.89
CA ILE A 78 -36.04 -9.91 -13.65
C ILE A 78 -35.11 -10.73 -12.74
N TRP A 79 -35.65 -11.35 -11.69
CA TRP A 79 -34.93 -12.25 -10.77
C TRP A 79 -34.53 -13.60 -11.39
N GLU A 80 -35.23 -14.12 -12.41
CA GLU A 80 -34.78 -15.31 -13.15
C GLU A 80 -33.64 -15.01 -14.13
N LYS A 81 -33.65 -13.83 -14.76
CA LYS A 81 -32.60 -13.41 -15.72
C LYS A 81 -31.32 -12.99 -15.04
N ILE A 82 -31.42 -12.59 -13.77
CA ILE A 82 -30.31 -12.14 -12.97
C ILE A 82 -30.33 -12.99 -11.71
N GLN A 83 -29.49 -14.02 -11.65
CA GLN A 83 -29.28 -14.79 -10.41
C GLN A 83 -28.58 -13.89 -9.39
N PHE A 84 -29.34 -12.95 -8.83
CA PHE A 84 -29.00 -12.25 -7.62
C PHE A 84 -29.34 -13.16 -6.45
N ASP A 85 -28.37 -13.40 -5.57
CA ASP A 85 -28.71 -13.72 -4.20
C ASP A 85 -29.33 -12.48 -3.52
N ALA A 86 -29.84 -12.62 -2.31
CA ALA A 86 -30.47 -11.53 -1.55
C ALA A 86 -29.53 -10.35 -1.21
N SER A 87 -28.31 -10.31 -1.77
CA SER A 87 -27.24 -9.33 -1.50
C SER A 87 -26.80 -8.44 -2.69
N ASN A 88 -27.52 -8.41 -3.82
CA ASN A 88 -27.18 -7.57 -5.00
C ASN A 88 -25.79 -7.88 -5.64
N SER A 89 -25.44 -9.16 -5.71
CA SER A 89 -24.13 -9.64 -6.15
C SER A 89 -24.17 -10.35 -7.51
N TYR A 90 -23.21 -10.08 -8.42
CA TYR A 90 -23.06 -10.72 -9.74
C TYR A 90 -21.88 -11.69 -9.76
N TRP A 91 -22.08 -12.92 -10.25
CA TRP A 91 -21.02 -13.91 -10.37
C TRP A 91 -20.44 -13.89 -11.78
N LEU A 92 -19.13 -13.64 -11.90
CA LEU A 92 -18.39 -13.71 -13.17
C LEU A 92 -17.32 -14.81 -13.09
N ASP A 93 -17.39 -15.75 -14.03
CA ASP A 93 -16.38 -16.78 -14.25
C ASP A 93 -15.33 -16.28 -15.28
N ASN A 94 -14.07 -16.69 -15.12
CA ASN A 94 -12.98 -16.50 -16.10
C ASN A 94 -12.59 -15.03 -16.42
N LEU A 95 -12.64 -14.13 -15.44
CA LEU A 95 -12.15 -12.76 -15.61
C LEU A 95 -10.63 -12.71 -15.87
N ASP A 96 -10.22 -12.06 -16.95
CA ASP A 96 -8.82 -11.65 -17.16
C ASP A 96 -8.45 -10.48 -16.23
N PRO A 97 -7.52 -10.65 -15.28
CA PRO A 97 -7.20 -9.61 -14.31
C PRO A 97 -6.45 -8.41 -14.88
N ASN A 98 -5.99 -8.46 -16.13
CA ASN A 98 -5.30 -7.34 -16.78
C ASN A 98 -6.24 -6.47 -17.62
N LYS A 99 -7.54 -6.80 -17.64
CA LYS A 99 -8.56 -6.10 -18.45
C LYS A 99 -9.53 -5.33 -17.57
N LYS A 100 -10.01 -4.18 -18.08
CA LYS A 100 -10.99 -3.36 -17.37
C LYS A 100 -12.36 -4.02 -17.42
N ILE A 101 -13.12 -3.88 -16.34
CA ILE A 101 -14.56 -4.15 -16.35
C ILE A 101 -15.25 -2.87 -16.81
N LEU A 102 -16.21 -3.00 -17.72
CA LEU A 102 -17.07 -1.91 -18.16
C LEU A 102 -18.48 -2.17 -17.67
N LEU A 103 -19.01 -1.25 -16.85
CA LEU A 103 -20.42 -1.24 -16.43
C LEU A 103 -21.19 -0.32 -17.38
N VAL A 104 -21.99 -0.91 -18.27
CA VAL A 104 -22.81 -0.16 -19.21
C VAL A 104 -24.18 0.10 -18.61
N MET A 105 -24.54 1.37 -18.51
CA MET A 105 -25.82 1.84 -17.99
C MET A 105 -26.64 2.49 -19.09
N GLN A 106 -27.97 2.49 -18.92
CA GLN A 106 -28.91 3.16 -19.80
C GLN A 106 -30.03 3.83 -19.00
N ASP A 107 -30.13 5.16 -19.11
CA ASP A 107 -31.24 5.95 -18.61
C ASP A 107 -31.70 6.96 -19.65
N LYS A 108 -32.73 6.58 -20.42
CA LYS A 108 -33.27 7.40 -21.51
C LYS A 108 -34.01 8.66 -21.04
N ASN A 109 -34.31 8.78 -19.74
CA ASN A 109 -35.02 9.93 -19.22
C ASN A 109 -34.06 11.03 -18.78
N ASN A 110 -32.82 10.66 -18.40
CA ASN A 110 -31.84 11.58 -17.82
C ASN A 110 -30.59 11.78 -18.71
N ILE A 111 -30.33 10.89 -19.67
CA ILE A 111 -29.22 11.00 -20.62
C ILE A 111 -29.76 11.28 -22.02
N GLU A 112 -29.36 12.43 -22.58
CA GLU A 112 -29.86 12.93 -23.87
C GLU A 112 -29.09 12.36 -25.06
N HIS A 113 -27.88 11.88 -24.80
CA HIS A 113 -26.93 11.39 -25.81
C HIS A 113 -26.85 9.86 -25.86
N ASP A 114 -26.25 9.31 -26.92
CA ASP A 114 -25.89 7.89 -27.05
C ASP A 114 -27.05 6.90 -26.76
N ASN A 115 -28.30 7.30 -27.08
CA ASN A 115 -29.54 6.56 -26.79
C ASN A 115 -29.69 6.26 -25.29
N GLY A 116 -29.33 7.23 -24.46
CA GLY A 116 -29.39 7.16 -23.01
C GLY A 116 -28.26 6.37 -22.36
N LYS A 117 -27.22 5.97 -23.10
CA LYS A 117 -26.17 5.06 -22.61
C LYS A 117 -24.90 5.78 -22.18
N PHE A 118 -24.26 5.22 -21.15
CA PHE A 118 -22.92 5.61 -20.71
C PHE A 118 -22.26 4.44 -19.98
N THR A 119 -20.93 4.50 -19.83
CA THR A 119 -20.12 3.38 -19.34
C THR A 119 -19.17 3.84 -18.25
N LEU A 120 -19.13 3.12 -17.12
CA LEU A 120 -18.10 3.31 -16.09
C LEU A 120 -17.01 2.23 -16.22
N PRO A 121 -15.73 2.62 -16.31
CA PRO A 121 -14.62 1.68 -16.31
C PRO A 121 -14.16 1.36 -14.88
N PHE A 122 -13.77 0.11 -14.65
CA PHE A 122 -13.24 -0.38 -13.38
C PHE A 122 -11.97 -1.21 -13.63
N THR A 123 -10.99 -1.07 -12.75
CA THR A 123 -9.79 -1.89 -12.78
C THR A 123 -9.98 -3.15 -11.94
N ILE A 124 -9.45 -4.27 -12.44
CA ILE A 124 -9.40 -5.51 -11.67
C ILE A 124 -8.03 -5.57 -11.03
N ASN A 125 -7.97 -5.61 -9.70
CA ASN A 125 -6.70 -5.82 -9.01
C ASN A 125 -6.73 -7.13 -8.22
N VAL A 126 -6.26 -8.20 -8.87
CA VAL A 126 -6.02 -9.53 -8.26
C VAL A 126 -5.24 -9.52 -6.95
N ARG A 127 -4.51 -8.44 -6.65
CA ARG A 127 -3.66 -8.33 -5.45
C ARG A 127 -4.24 -7.41 -4.37
N LYS A 128 -5.22 -6.55 -4.67
CA LYS A 128 -5.84 -5.60 -3.72
C LYS A 128 -7.21 -6.04 -3.22
N GLU A 129 -7.92 -6.86 -3.98
CA GLU A 129 -9.24 -7.38 -3.59
C GLU A 129 -9.07 -8.62 -2.71
N ASN A 130 -9.12 -8.42 -1.38
CA ASN A 130 -8.90 -9.47 -0.38
C ASN A 130 -10.08 -10.45 -0.19
N ASN A 131 -11.08 -10.41 -1.07
CA ASN A 131 -12.14 -11.42 -1.15
C ASN A 131 -12.55 -11.54 -2.62
N ALA A 132 -13.31 -12.59 -2.94
CA ALA A 132 -13.92 -12.78 -4.24
C ALA A 132 -14.95 -11.68 -4.61
N THR A 133 -14.89 -10.45 -4.08
CA THR A 133 -15.91 -9.39 -4.22
C THR A 133 -15.31 -8.06 -4.68
N LYS A 134 -15.75 -7.50 -5.82
CA LYS A 134 -15.41 -6.14 -6.33
C LYS A 134 -16.62 -5.22 -6.21
N GLU A 135 -16.44 -4.05 -5.60
CA GLU A 135 -17.44 -2.99 -5.62
C GLU A 135 -17.55 -2.38 -7.01
N LEU A 136 -18.77 -2.10 -7.46
CA LEU A 136 -19.08 -1.30 -8.64
C LEU A 136 -19.90 -0.09 -8.22
N SER A 137 -19.23 1.04 -8.04
CA SER A 137 -19.83 2.32 -7.66
C SER A 137 -19.13 3.48 -8.37
N ILE A 138 -19.75 4.66 -8.39
CA ILE A 138 -19.13 5.85 -9.00
C ILE A 138 -17.85 6.25 -8.25
N LEU A 139 -17.85 6.18 -6.91
CA LEU A 139 -16.66 6.43 -6.11
C LEU A 139 -15.56 5.42 -6.40
N GLU A 140 -15.90 4.14 -6.57
CA GLU A 140 -14.93 3.13 -6.94
C GLU A 140 -14.35 3.37 -8.35
N ALA A 141 -15.16 3.85 -9.30
CA ALA A 141 -14.66 4.24 -10.63
C ALA A 141 -13.66 5.42 -10.54
N MET A 142 -13.89 6.39 -9.64
CA MET A 142 -12.94 7.47 -9.38
C MET A 142 -11.65 6.96 -8.73
N VAL A 143 -11.76 5.96 -7.84
CA VAL A 143 -10.60 5.31 -7.21
C VAL A 143 -9.79 4.50 -8.23
N ASP A 144 -10.46 3.72 -9.06
CA ASP A 144 -9.84 2.92 -10.13
C ASP A 144 -9.16 3.78 -11.20
N ALA A 145 -9.67 4.99 -11.43
CA ALA A 145 -9.07 5.99 -12.31
C ALA A 145 -7.96 6.82 -11.63
N ASN A 146 -7.62 6.55 -10.36
CA ASN A 146 -6.67 7.33 -9.54
C ASN A 146 -7.06 8.81 -9.33
N TYR A 147 -8.33 9.17 -9.49
CA TYR A 147 -8.81 10.53 -9.19
C TYR A 147 -9.16 10.71 -7.72
N LEU A 148 -9.58 9.65 -7.04
CA LEU A 148 -9.71 9.56 -5.58
C LEU A 148 -8.90 8.38 -5.09
N THR A 149 -8.77 8.29 -3.78
CA THR A 149 -7.99 7.24 -3.12
C THR A 149 -8.92 6.41 -2.25
N PRO A 150 -8.63 5.12 -2.03
CA PRO A 150 -9.48 4.29 -1.18
C PRO A 150 -9.72 4.90 0.21
N LEU A 151 -8.69 5.51 0.81
CA LEU A 151 -8.76 6.18 2.12
C LEU A 151 -9.64 7.44 2.10
N GLU A 152 -9.62 8.23 1.03
CA GLU A 152 -10.48 9.41 0.89
C GLU A 152 -11.97 9.06 0.89
N VAL A 153 -12.34 7.85 0.45
CA VAL A 153 -13.75 7.45 0.33
C VAL A 153 -14.27 6.61 1.50
N VAL A 154 -13.40 6.06 2.38
CA VAL A 154 -13.81 5.21 3.51
C VAL A 154 -14.84 5.92 4.40
N ALA A 155 -14.57 7.18 4.77
CA ALA A 155 -15.44 7.92 5.67
C ALA A 155 -16.84 8.12 5.08
N VAL A 156 -16.93 8.42 3.77
CA VAL A 156 -18.22 8.53 3.06
C VAL A 156 -18.96 7.21 3.01
N LYS A 157 -18.27 6.10 2.69
CA LYS A 157 -18.89 4.76 2.64
C LYS A 157 -19.51 4.35 3.98
N SER A 158 -19.10 4.97 5.09
CA SER A 158 -19.60 4.72 6.45
C SER A 158 -20.58 5.76 7.01
N MET A 159 -20.94 6.81 6.26
CA MET A 159 -21.75 7.91 6.80
C MET A 159 -23.25 7.60 6.82
N ASN A 160 -23.99 8.23 7.73
CA ASN A 160 -25.42 7.94 7.97
C ASN A 160 -26.37 8.22 6.79
N ALA A 161 -25.93 8.97 5.77
CA ALA A 161 -26.73 9.35 4.59
C ALA A 161 -26.06 8.94 3.28
N VAL A 162 -25.35 7.80 3.29
CA VAL A 162 -24.58 7.30 2.14
C VAL A 162 -25.46 7.07 0.90
N ASP A 163 -26.69 6.57 1.06
CA ASP A 163 -27.60 6.35 -0.08
C ASP A 163 -27.97 7.65 -0.79
N LYS A 164 -28.34 8.69 -0.01
CA LYS A 164 -28.64 10.02 -0.56
C LYS A 164 -27.45 10.66 -1.27
N PHE A 165 -26.25 10.40 -0.77
CA PHE A 165 -25.03 10.85 -1.41
C PHE A 165 -24.81 10.16 -2.75
N TYR A 166 -24.96 8.84 -2.82
CA TYR A 166 -24.82 8.13 -4.09
C TYR A 166 -25.91 8.51 -5.10
N ASP A 167 -27.15 8.75 -4.65
CA ASP A 167 -28.23 9.24 -5.51
C ASP A 167 -27.89 10.61 -6.13
N ALA A 168 -27.39 11.54 -5.32
CA ALA A 168 -26.95 12.85 -5.78
C ALA A 168 -25.74 12.74 -6.72
N LEU A 169 -24.78 11.87 -6.39
CA LEU A 169 -23.58 11.62 -7.19
C LEU A 169 -23.93 11.05 -8.58
N LEU A 170 -24.86 10.10 -8.65
CA LEU A 170 -25.33 9.55 -9.92
C LEU A 170 -26.06 10.59 -10.75
N LYS A 171 -26.92 11.40 -10.13
CA LYS A 171 -27.64 12.48 -10.81
C LYS A 171 -26.67 13.49 -11.44
N ASP A 172 -25.66 13.92 -10.70
CA ASP A 172 -24.69 14.90 -11.19
C ASP A 172 -23.76 14.29 -12.23
N LEU A 173 -23.35 13.03 -12.08
CA LEU A 173 -22.64 12.28 -13.11
C LEU A 173 -23.42 12.29 -14.43
N MET A 174 -24.72 11.98 -14.41
CA MET A 174 -25.56 11.98 -15.62
C MET A 174 -25.71 13.37 -16.21
N LYS A 175 -25.93 14.39 -15.38
CA LYS A 175 -26.07 15.78 -15.82
C LYS A 175 -24.79 16.28 -16.49
N ASN A 176 -23.65 16.10 -15.83
CA ASN A 176 -22.33 16.50 -16.33
C ASN A 176 -21.96 15.75 -17.61
N PHE A 177 -22.35 14.48 -17.73
CA PHE A 177 -22.17 13.73 -18.98
C PHE A 177 -22.86 14.41 -20.15
N ASN A 178 -24.13 14.82 -20.00
CA ASN A 178 -24.83 15.58 -21.05
C ASN A 178 -24.12 16.90 -21.36
N THR A 179 -23.75 17.67 -20.33
CA THR A 179 -23.05 18.96 -20.51
C THR A 179 -21.75 18.80 -21.31
N LEU A 180 -20.96 17.77 -21.01
CA LEU A 180 -19.70 17.50 -21.72
C LEU A 180 -19.94 16.96 -23.14
N LYS A 181 -20.94 16.11 -23.33
CA LYS A 181 -21.35 15.64 -24.67
C LYS A 181 -21.81 16.78 -25.57
N ASP A 182 -22.50 17.79 -25.01
CA ASP A 182 -22.89 19.01 -25.74
C ASP A 182 -21.68 19.83 -26.22
N LYS A 183 -20.50 19.64 -25.62
CA LYS A 183 -19.23 20.22 -26.08
C LYS A 183 -18.44 19.30 -27.02
N ASN A 184 -19.10 18.30 -27.61
CA ASN A 184 -18.54 17.35 -28.58
C ASN A 184 -17.41 16.45 -28.02
N LEU A 185 -17.37 16.22 -26.70
CA LEU A 185 -16.57 15.11 -26.17
C LEU A 185 -17.19 13.78 -26.59
N ASN A 186 -16.35 12.78 -26.86
CA ASN A 186 -16.85 11.42 -27.03
C ASN A 186 -17.27 10.82 -25.68
N SER A 187 -18.02 9.72 -25.67
CA SER A 187 -18.61 9.17 -24.44
C SER A 187 -17.57 8.76 -23.39
N SER A 188 -16.42 8.20 -23.82
CA SER A 188 -15.33 7.82 -22.92
C SER A 188 -14.69 9.07 -22.28
N GLN A 189 -14.37 10.07 -23.11
CA GLN A 189 -13.84 11.36 -22.67
C GLN A 189 -14.79 12.07 -21.70
N SER A 190 -16.08 12.13 -22.03
CA SER A 190 -17.09 12.73 -21.17
C SER A 190 -17.17 12.04 -19.81
N ILE A 191 -17.02 10.71 -19.72
CA ILE A 191 -17.02 10.02 -18.44
C ILE A 191 -15.73 10.27 -17.66
N LEU A 192 -14.56 10.13 -18.28
CA LEU A 192 -13.29 10.29 -17.57
C LEU A 192 -13.09 11.71 -17.04
N GLU A 193 -13.37 12.73 -17.85
CA GLU A 193 -13.25 14.12 -17.42
C GLU A 193 -14.29 14.48 -16.35
N ASN A 194 -15.50 13.90 -16.44
CA ASN A 194 -16.52 14.07 -15.41
C ASN A 194 -16.12 13.45 -14.07
N LEU A 195 -15.64 12.19 -14.08
CA LEU A 195 -15.14 11.52 -12.88
C LEU A 195 -13.99 12.30 -12.23
N LYS A 196 -13.08 12.84 -13.05
CA LYS A 196 -11.97 13.69 -12.59
C LYS A 196 -12.48 14.97 -11.93
N TYR A 197 -13.34 15.72 -12.62
CA TYR A 197 -13.90 16.98 -12.10
C TYR A 197 -14.64 16.76 -10.77
N MET A 198 -15.54 15.79 -10.74
CA MET A 198 -16.30 15.46 -9.53
C MET A 198 -15.38 15.02 -8.38
N ALA A 199 -14.32 14.26 -8.67
CA ALA A 199 -13.34 13.87 -7.66
C ALA A 199 -12.57 15.06 -7.07
N GLU A 200 -12.15 16.01 -7.91
CA GLU A 200 -11.48 17.24 -7.50
C GLU A 200 -12.40 18.08 -6.59
N GLU A 201 -13.64 18.32 -7.00
CA GLU A 201 -14.63 19.06 -6.19
C GLU A 201 -14.92 18.36 -4.85
N LEU A 202 -15.14 17.04 -4.86
CA LEU A 202 -15.36 16.27 -3.63
C LEU A 202 -14.17 16.39 -2.66
N ARG A 203 -12.93 16.37 -3.19
CA ARG A 203 -11.73 16.57 -2.38
C ARG A 203 -11.71 17.96 -1.75
N GLU A 204 -12.02 19.00 -2.51
CA GLU A 204 -12.09 20.37 -1.98
C GLU A 204 -13.14 20.53 -0.89
N LYS A 205 -14.26 19.80 -0.98
CA LYS A 205 -15.29 19.78 0.09
C LYS A 205 -14.90 18.91 1.29
N GLY A 206 -13.73 18.26 1.26
CA GLY A 206 -13.20 17.45 2.34
C GLY A 206 -13.92 16.13 2.51
N ILE A 207 -14.13 15.41 1.40
CA ILE A 207 -14.78 14.10 1.33
C ILE A 207 -14.21 13.07 2.32
N SER A 208 -12.91 13.15 2.63
CA SER A 208 -12.22 12.21 3.53
C SER A 208 -12.61 12.34 5.00
N LYS A 209 -13.17 13.49 5.41
CA LYS A 209 -13.49 13.73 6.83
C LYS A 209 -14.52 14.83 7.05
N ARG A 210 -14.23 16.06 6.62
CA ARG A 210 -15.04 17.25 6.92
C ARG A 210 -16.50 17.08 6.48
N PHE A 211 -16.72 16.55 5.28
CA PHE A 211 -18.05 16.33 4.75
C PHE A 211 -18.81 15.23 5.51
N PRO A 212 -18.29 13.99 5.65
CA PRO A 212 -18.90 12.95 6.48
C PRO A 212 -19.19 13.39 7.92
N ASP A 213 -18.26 14.11 8.57
CA ASP A 213 -18.43 14.64 9.92
C ASP A 213 -19.60 15.61 10.00
N SER A 214 -19.75 16.48 9.00
CA SER A 214 -20.86 17.44 8.93
C SER A 214 -22.21 16.75 8.76
N ILE A 215 -22.28 15.70 7.94
CA ILE A 215 -23.47 14.86 7.76
C ILE A 215 -23.80 14.12 9.05
N ASN A 216 -22.82 13.49 9.67
CA ASN A 216 -23.01 12.72 10.91
C ASN A 216 -23.41 13.63 12.08
N ALA A 217 -22.96 14.89 12.09
CA ALA A 217 -23.37 15.91 13.06
C ALA A 217 -24.86 16.30 12.96
N CYS A 218 -25.52 16.08 11.82
CA CYS A 218 -26.96 16.26 11.68
C CYS A 218 -27.78 15.25 12.51
N ARG A 219 -27.18 14.17 13.01
CA ARG A 219 -27.83 13.16 13.89
C ARG A 219 -29.17 12.63 13.33
N GLY A 220 -29.24 12.46 12.00
CA GLY A 220 -30.43 11.98 11.31
C GLY A 220 -31.49 13.04 10.98
N ASP A 221 -31.23 14.33 11.23
CA ASP A 221 -32.08 15.41 10.75
C ASP A 221 -32.02 15.49 9.21
N VAL A 222 -33.16 15.17 8.58
CA VAL A 222 -33.32 15.11 7.12
C VAL A 222 -33.07 16.47 6.47
N THR A 223 -33.62 17.55 7.04
CA THR A 223 -33.47 18.90 6.49
C THR A 223 -32.02 19.38 6.57
N CYS A 224 -31.35 19.11 7.69
CA CYS A 224 -29.93 19.39 7.87
C CYS A 224 -29.08 18.63 6.83
N THR A 225 -29.32 17.33 6.69
CA THR A 225 -28.62 16.47 5.75
C THR A 225 -28.81 16.95 4.31
N ASP A 226 -30.06 17.24 3.92
CA ASP A 226 -30.40 17.69 2.57
C ASP A 226 -29.75 19.04 2.25
N ASN A 227 -29.71 19.97 3.22
CA ASN A 227 -29.05 21.25 3.03
C ASN A 227 -27.53 21.11 2.79
N ILE A 228 -26.87 20.19 3.50
CA ILE A 228 -25.42 19.96 3.32
C ILE A 228 -25.14 19.26 1.99
N ILE A 229 -25.89 18.21 1.66
CA ILE A 229 -25.79 17.47 0.39
C ILE A 229 -26.03 18.44 -0.77
N ASN A 230 -27.18 19.13 -0.81
CA ASN A 230 -27.52 20.04 -1.90
C ASN A 230 -26.49 21.15 -2.10
N LYS A 231 -25.86 21.63 -1.02
CA LYS A 231 -24.81 22.66 -1.13
C LYS A 231 -23.57 22.13 -1.84
N ILE A 232 -23.13 20.92 -1.52
CA ILE A 232 -21.93 20.33 -2.11
C ILE A 232 -22.19 19.94 -3.56
N PHE A 233 -23.30 19.25 -3.82
CA PHE A 233 -23.62 18.77 -5.16
C PHE A 233 -23.93 19.90 -6.14
N LYS A 234 -24.42 21.06 -5.67
CA LYS A 234 -24.49 22.26 -6.52
C LYS A 234 -23.13 22.68 -7.09
N ASP A 235 -22.05 22.45 -6.36
CA ASP A 235 -20.68 22.75 -6.79
C ASP A 235 -20.06 21.61 -7.63
N LEU A 236 -20.67 20.41 -7.66
CA LEU A 236 -20.21 19.29 -8.49
C LEU A 236 -20.78 19.35 -9.93
N GLU A 237 -21.76 20.21 -10.18
CA GLU A 237 -22.33 20.40 -11.51
C GLU A 237 -21.38 21.19 -12.40
N ILE A 238 -20.92 20.57 -13.50
CA ILE A 238 -20.11 21.25 -14.51
C ILE A 238 -20.98 22.27 -15.22
N THR A 239 -20.60 23.55 -15.12
CA THR A 239 -21.24 24.64 -15.86
C THR A 239 -20.82 24.63 -17.33
N ASP A 240 -21.59 25.31 -18.18
CA ASP A 240 -21.25 25.48 -19.61
C ASP A 240 -19.84 26.04 -19.83
N ASN A 241 -19.41 26.97 -18.96
CA ASN A 241 -18.09 27.59 -19.04
C ASN A 241 -16.98 26.59 -18.70
N GLU A 242 -17.16 25.81 -17.62
CA GLU A 242 -16.20 24.76 -17.25
C GLU A 242 -16.15 23.65 -18.30
N ALA A 243 -17.30 23.24 -18.84
CA ALA A 243 -17.36 22.29 -19.94
C ALA A 243 -16.59 22.78 -21.17
N ASN A 244 -16.67 24.07 -21.50
CA ASN A 244 -15.87 24.66 -22.58
C ASN A 244 -14.36 24.63 -22.27
N ILE A 245 -13.97 24.85 -21.01
CA ILE A 245 -12.56 24.75 -20.61
C ILE A 245 -12.09 23.30 -20.79
N ILE A 246 -12.83 22.34 -20.25
CA ILE A 246 -12.53 20.90 -20.33
C ILE A 246 -12.43 20.44 -21.80
N ALA A 247 -13.37 20.84 -22.65
CA ALA A 247 -13.38 20.48 -24.07
C ALA A 247 -12.20 21.02 -24.88
N ASN A 248 -11.63 22.15 -24.45
CA ASN A 248 -10.54 22.84 -25.13
C ASN A 248 -9.17 22.60 -24.48
N LEU A 249 -9.09 21.77 -23.43
CA LEU A 249 -7.80 21.34 -22.90
C LEU A 249 -7.00 20.63 -24.01
N PRO A 250 -5.69 20.92 -24.18
CA PRO A 250 -4.87 20.27 -25.18
C PRO A 250 -4.92 18.77 -24.94
N LYS A 251 -5.58 18.06 -25.86
CA LYS A 251 -5.69 16.61 -25.84
C LYS A 251 -4.27 16.07 -25.96
N LYS A 252 -3.75 15.44 -24.90
CA LYS A 252 -2.65 14.50 -25.09
C LYS A 252 -3.22 13.43 -26.02
N GLU A 253 -2.73 13.38 -27.26
CA GLU A 253 -3.13 12.38 -28.23
C GLU A 253 -2.90 11.00 -27.60
N GLU A 254 -3.98 10.25 -27.41
CA GLU A 254 -3.90 8.80 -27.29
C GLU A 254 -3.41 8.30 -28.65
N GLU A 255 -2.12 7.99 -28.73
CA GLU A 255 -1.53 7.38 -29.92
C GLU A 255 -2.26 6.08 -30.25
N THR A 256 -2.96 6.10 -31.38
CA THR A 256 -3.38 4.90 -32.11
C THR A 256 -2.18 3.98 -32.30
N GLN A 257 -2.18 2.83 -31.62
CA GLN A 257 -1.17 1.80 -31.79
C GLN A 257 -1.33 1.14 -33.16
N GLU A 258 -0.43 1.46 -34.08
CA GLU A 258 -0.04 0.53 -35.13
C GLU A 258 1.49 0.59 -35.33
N ASN A 259 2.15 -0.48 -34.88
CA ASN A 259 3.57 -0.80 -35.10
C ASN A 259 4.62 0.24 -34.66
N THR A 260 4.81 0.37 -33.35
CA THR A 260 6.04 0.93 -32.77
C THR A 260 6.60 -0.07 -31.74
N PRO A 261 7.93 -0.27 -31.62
CA PRO A 261 8.51 -1.21 -30.65
C PRO A 261 8.07 -0.85 -29.23
N PRO A 262 8.06 -1.80 -28.28
CA PRO A 262 7.41 -1.64 -26.99
C PRO A 262 7.89 -0.34 -26.33
N VAL A 263 6.98 0.62 -26.20
CA VAL A 263 7.17 1.84 -25.43
C VAL A 263 7.44 1.40 -23.99
N GLN A 264 8.68 1.58 -23.55
CA GLN A 264 9.01 1.45 -22.14
C GLN A 264 8.20 2.50 -21.39
N ILE A 265 7.17 2.03 -20.68
CA ILE A 265 6.51 2.79 -19.63
C ILE A 265 7.64 3.11 -18.63
N VAL A 266 8.13 4.35 -18.66
CA VAL A 266 8.98 4.85 -17.58
C VAL A 266 8.04 5.03 -16.41
N GLU A 267 7.92 4.00 -15.58
CA GLU A 267 7.27 4.11 -14.26
C GLU A 267 7.92 5.30 -13.55
N LYS A 268 7.10 6.29 -13.17
CA LYS A 268 7.55 7.38 -12.31
C LYS A 268 8.12 6.78 -11.04
N GLN A 269 9.43 6.82 -10.88
CA GLN A 269 10.11 6.25 -9.73
C GLN A 269 10.08 7.28 -8.61
N LEU A 270 9.36 6.97 -7.53
CA LEU A 270 9.38 7.77 -6.32
C LEU A 270 10.63 7.45 -5.51
N LEU A 271 11.43 8.47 -5.22
CA LEU A 271 12.67 8.36 -4.46
C LEU A 271 12.42 8.89 -3.05
N LEU A 272 12.78 8.11 -2.03
CA LEU A 272 12.71 8.60 -0.66
C LEU A 272 13.76 9.68 -0.45
N THR A 273 13.35 10.83 0.03
CA THR A 273 14.24 11.98 0.24
C THR A 273 14.50 12.29 1.70
N LYS A 274 13.57 11.94 2.60
CA LYS A 274 13.70 12.25 4.01
C LYS A 274 12.89 11.32 4.92
N GLU A 275 13.47 11.04 6.08
CA GLU A 275 12.85 10.34 7.21
C GLU A 275 12.89 11.24 8.43
N THR A 276 11.90 11.09 9.30
CA THR A 276 11.89 11.77 10.59
C THR A 276 11.30 10.84 11.63
N SER A 277 12.11 10.46 12.61
CA SER A 277 11.74 9.59 13.71
C SER A 277 11.39 10.41 14.94
N TYR A 278 10.32 10.01 15.61
CA TYR A 278 9.74 10.69 16.74
C TYR A 278 9.68 9.77 17.96
N GLY A 279 10.12 10.30 19.09
CA GLY A 279 10.03 9.64 20.39
C GLY A 279 8.61 9.64 20.95
N GLU A 280 8.44 9.01 22.11
CA GLU A 280 7.15 8.91 22.83
C GLU A 280 6.54 10.28 23.18
N ASP A 281 7.38 11.28 23.42
CA ASP A 281 6.94 12.65 23.74
C ASP A 281 6.59 13.47 22.48
N GLY A 282 6.69 12.85 21.30
CA GLY A 282 6.44 13.46 20.00
C GLY A 282 7.53 14.40 19.53
N LYS A 283 8.68 14.48 20.22
CA LYS A 283 9.84 15.23 19.73
C LYS A 283 10.57 14.44 18.66
N VAL A 284 11.21 15.17 17.76
CA VAL A 284 12.10 14.60 16.75
C VAL A 284 13.35 14.07 17.45
N GLU A 285 13.60 12.79 17.31
CA GLU A 285 14.83 12.14 17.79
C GLU A 285 15.87 12.09 16.68
N GLU A 286 15.43 11.80 15.46
CA GLU A 286 16.30 11.62 14.31
C GLU A 286 15.68 12.16 13.00
N ILE A 287 16.54 12.71 12.14
CA ILE A 287 16.22 13.08 10.76
C ILE A 287 17.26 12.46 9.82
N SER A 288 16.79 11.73 8.82
CA SER A 288 17.65 11.19 7.75
C SER A 288 17.28 11.82 6.41
N THR A 289 18.26 12.11 5.56
CA THR A 289 18.05 12.68 4.22
C THR A 289 18.90 11.97 3.18
N TYR A 290 18.42 11.91 1.94
CA TYR A 290 19.02 11.10 0.87
C TYR A 290 19.19 11.90 -0.42
N GLU A 291 20.34 11.73 -1.07
CA GLU A 291 20.65 12.32 -2.37
C GLU A 291 20.89 11.23 -3.42
N TYR A 292 20.45 11.47 -4.65
CA TYR A 292 20.49 10.52 -5.76
C TYR A 292 21.22 11.09 -6.97
N ASP A 293 21.87 10.22 -7.76
CA ASP A 293 22.44 10.56 -9.06
C ASP A 293 21.36 10.65 -10.16
N SER A 294 21.78 10.98 -11.39
CA SER A 294 20.88 11.06 -12.55
C SER A 294 20.27 9.72 -12.97
N ASN A 295 20.74 8.60 -12.42
CA ASN A 295 20.26 7.24 -12.68
C ASN A 295 19.43 6.69 -11.50
N ASN A 296 18.94 7.55 -10.60
CA ASN A 296 18.17 7.16 -9.42
C ASN A 296 18.93 6.30 -8.41
N LYS A 297 20.26 6.34 -8.42
CA LYS A 297 21.06 5.65 -7.41
C LYS A 297 21.32 6.60 -6.27
N MET A 298 21.05 6.13 -5.06
CA MET A 298 21.36 6.91 -3.87
C MET A 298 22.87 6.96 -3.69
N ILE A 299 23.43 8.16 -3.65
CA ILE A 299 24.88 8.40 -3.59
C ILE A 299 25.32 8.94 -2.24
N LYS A 300 24.39 9.48 -1.47
CA LYS A 300 24.69 10.07 -0.17
C LYS A 300 23.49 9.99 0.75
N SER A 301 23.76 9.79 2.04
CA SER A 301 22.80 9.95 3.11
C SER A 301 23.37 10.82 4.22
N LYS A 302 22.49 11.52 4.94
CA LYS A 302 22.84 12.28 6.13
C LYS A 302 21.83 12.01 7.23
N ASN A 303 22.30 11.53 8.38
CA ASN A 303 21.52 11.34 9.60
C ASN A 303 21.86 12.44 10.60
N THR A 304 20.85 12.94 11.30
CA THR A 304 21.02 13.94 12.36
C THR A 304 20.20 13.49 13.55
N TYR A 305 20.89 13.20 14.64
CA TYR A 305 20.29 12.85 15.92
C TYR A 305 20.47 14.00 16.91
N SER A 306 19.40 14.33 17.63
CA SER A 306 19.44 15.37 18.66
C SER A 306 18.88 14.82 19.96
N SER A 307 19.69 14.87 21.01
CA SER A 307 19.26 14.61 22.39
C SER A 307 19.55 15.83 23.26
N ASP A 308 18.98 15.87 24.46
CA ASP A 308 19.22 16.94 25.44
C ASP A 308 20.71 17.09 25.83
N PHE A 309 21.54 16.07 25.57
CA PHE A 309 22.93 15.99 26.03
C PHE A 309 23.98 15.97 24.92
N SER A 310 23.59 15.67 23.68
CA SER A 310 24.50 15.56 22.54
C SER A 310 23.77 15.67 21.22
N SER A 311 24.46 16.21 20.22
CA SER A 311 24.06 16.07 18.81
C SER A 311 25.06 15.18 18.09
N TYR A 312 24.52 14.38 17.19
CA TYR A 312 25.28 13.44 16.38
C TYR A 312 24.85 13.65 14.93
N GLU A 313 25.82 13.78 14.03
CA GLU A 313 25.59 13.89 12.61
C GLU A 313 26.46 12.88 11.89
N ASP A 314 25.85 12.09 11.01
CA ASP A 314 26.55 11.08 10.23
C ASP A 314 26.29 11.32 8.73
N ILE A 315 27.36 11.43 7.96
CA ILE A 315 27.29 11.68 6.51
C ILE A 315 27.96 10.52 5.78
N CYS A 316 27.15 9.72 5.09
CA CYS A 316 27.62 8.58 4.33
C CYS A 316 27.64 8.87 2.83
N THR A 317 28.70 8.42 2.15
CA THR A 317 28.78 8.35 0.68
C THR A 317 28.74 6.90 0.25
N LEU A 318 27.84 6.58 -0.67
CA LEU A 318 27.63 5.21 -1.15
C LEU A 318 28.42 4.95 -2.43
N SER A 319 28.94 3.73 -2.54
CA SER A 319 29.76 3.26 -3.66
C SER A 319 29.10 2.09 -4.36
N TYR A 320 29.36 2.00 -5.67
CA TYR A 320 28.86 0.94 -6.54
C TYR A 320 30.00 0.38 -7.38
N ASP A 321 29.97 -0.91 -7.64
CA ASP A 321 30.98 -1.57 -8.46
C ASP A 321 30.74 -1.36 -9.97
N SER A 322 31.66 -1.90 -10.78
CA SER A 322 31.57 -1.83 -12.25
C SER A 322 30.34 -2.51 -12.86
N GLN A 323 29.67 -3.40 -12.12
CA GLN A 323 28.41 -4.04 -12.53
C GLN A 323 27.20 -3.30 -11.99
N ASN A 324 27.40 -2.11 -11.42
CA ASN A 324 26.37 -1.27 -10.83
C ASN A 324 25.66 -1.90 -9.62
N ARG A 325 26.38 -2.70 -8.83
CA ARG A 325 25.89 -3.26 -7.57
C ARG A 325 26.42 -2.42 -6.41
N TYR A 326 25.64 -2.29 -5.34
CA TYR A 326 26.10 -1.61 -4.13
C TYR A 326 27.34 -2.32 -3.58
N SER A 327 28.43 -1.58 -3.42
CA SER A 327 29.73 -2.14 -3.00
C SER A 327 30.15 -1.67 -1.61
N GLY A 328 29.36 -0.81 -0.96
CA GLY A 328 29.66 -0.28 0.37
C GLY A 328 29.52 1.23 0.47
N ASN A 329 29.93 1.78 1.60
CA ASN A 329 29.78 3.18 1.99
C ASN A 329 30.98 3.63 2.81
N THR A 330 31.21 4.93 2.83
CA THR A 330 32.10 5.57 3.80
C THR A 330 31.31 6.65 4.52
N CYS A 331 31.34 6.63 5.85
CA CYS A 331 30.64 7.61 6.66
C CYS A 331 31.60 8.40 7.55
N ILE A 332 31.21 9.64 7.82
CA ILE A 332 31.90 10.54 8.74
C ILE A 332 30.92 10.86 9.86
N GLU A 333 31.24 10.36 11.03
CA GLU A 333 30.47 10.53 12.26
C GLU A 333 31.01 11.73 13.03
N MET A 334 30.18 12.74 13.22
CA MET A 334 30.49 13.95 13.99
C MET A 334 29.66 13.94 15.27
N THR A 335 30.34 13.87 16.41
CA THR A 335 29.68 13.92 17.73
C THR A 335 30.01 15.22 18.45
N ASN A 336 29.00 15.94 18.92
CA ASN A 336 29.16 17.09 19.80
C ASN A 336 28.69 16.73 21.21
N ASN A 337 29.58 16.81 22.19
CA ASN A 337 29.20 16.62 23.58
C ASN A 337 28.55 17.88 24.18
N ALA A 338 27.95 17.76 25.36
CA ALA A 338 27.32 18.88 26.09
C ALA A 338 28.26 20.07 26.37
N LYS A 339 29.58 19.90 26.23
CA LYS A 339 30.59 20.98 26.39
C LYS A 339 30.96 21.64 25.06
N GLY A 340 30.33 21.25 23.96
CA GLY A 340 30.61 21.74 22.61
C GLY A 340 31.92 21.22 22.02
N GLN A 341 32.50 20.15 22.57
CA GLN A 341 33.66 19.50 21.93
C GLN A 341 33.17 18.56 20.84
N GLN A 342 33.73 18.74 19.65
CA GLN A 342 33.45 17.92 18.48
C GLN A 342 34.50 16.81 18.35
N THR A 343 34.05 15.57 18.14
CA THR A 343 34.88 14.45 17.72
C THR A 343 34.43 13.95 16.37
N GLU A 344 35.37 13.46 15.57
CA GLU A 344 35.14 12.88 14.26
C GLU A 344 35.64 11.42 14.28
N SER A 345 34.85 10.50 13.75
CA SER A 345 35.27 9.13 13.44
C SER A 345 34.83 8.78 12.02
N ARG A 346 35.60 7.93 11.35
CA ARG A 346 35.28 7.48 9.99
C ARG A 346 34.91 6.01 10.02
N THR A 347 33.78 5.66 9.44
CA THR A 347 33.38 4.27 9.24
C THR A 347 33.37 3.93 7.76
N ARG A 348 33.62 2.67 7.43
CA ARG A 348 33.61 2.18 6.04
C ARG A 348 33.13 0.74 5.99
N ASP A 349 32.19 0.49 5.10
CA ASP A 349 31.68 -0.86 4.83
C ASP A 349 32.06 -1.25 3.42
N GLU A 350 32.49 -2.50 3.25
CA GLU A 350 32.87 -3.07 1.96
C GLU A 350 32.06 -4.35 1.72
N LEU A 351 31.29 -4.38 0.64
CA LEU A 351 30.51 -5.56 0.24
C LEU A 351 31.27 -6.36 -0.81
N HIS A 352 31.40 -7.65 -0.57
CA HIS A 352 32.11 -8.56 -1.45
C HIS A 352 31.15 -9.45 -2.23
N TYR A 353 31.48 -9.66 -3.51
CA TYR A 353 30.69 -10.51 -4.40
C TYR A 353 31.56 -11.48 -5.18
N ALA A 354 31.06 -12.70 -5.39
CA ALA A 354 31.63 -13.69 -6.31
C ALA A 354 30.53 -14.25 -7.22
N ASN A 355 30.78 -14.30 -8.53
CA ASN A 355 29.84 -14.83 -9.52
C ASN A 355 28.41 -14.24 -9.39
N ASN A 356 28.32 -12.92 -9.25
CA ASN A 356 27.07 -12.19 -9.02
C ASN A 356 26.33 -12.51 -7.70
N LYS A 357 26.96 -13.21 -6.76
CA LYS A 357 26.41 -13.50 -5.43
C LYS A 357 27.17 -12.73 -4.35
N PHE A 358 26.44 -12.18 -3.39
CA PHE A 358 26.99 -11.53 -2.20
C PHE A 358 27.65 -12.57 -1.30
N ILE A 359 28.93 -12.43 -0.96
CA ILE A 359 29.66 -13.44 -0.16
C ILE A 359 30.03 -12.98 1.24
N GLY A 360 29.87 -11.69 1.55
CA GLY A 360 30.23 -11.14 2.85
C GLY A 360 30.44 -9.64 2.84
N THR A 361 30.68 -9.10 4.04
CA THR A 361 30.99 -7.69 4.30
C THR A 361 32.21 -7.56 5.19
N GLU A 362 32.87 -6.41 5.11
CA GLU A 362 33.87 -5.98 6.06
C GLU A 362 33.53 -4.56 6.55
N TYR A 363 33.48 -4.38 7.87
CA TYR A 363 33.16 -3.12 8.54
C TYR A 363 34.42 -2.58 9.22
N TYR A 364 34.73 -1.32 8.94
CA TYR A 364 35.92 -0.63 9.41
C TYR A 364 35.55 0.63 10.21
N THR A 365 36.31 0.93 11.26
CA THR A 365 36.30 2.25 11.92
C THR A 365 37.72 2.77 12.01
N ASP A 366 37.93 4.01 11.56
CA ASP A 366 39.23 4.68 11.48
C ASP A 366 40.30 3.78 10.82
N ASP A 367 39.92 3.18 9.69
CA ASP A 367 40.71 2.24 8.88
C ASP A 367 41.09 0.92 9.60
N LYS A 368 40.49 0.63 10.76
CA LYS A 368 40.66 -0.63 11.48
C LYS A 368 39.46 -1.55 11.21
N LEU A 369 39.73 -2.78 10.78
CA LEU A 369 38.71 -3.81 10.63
C LEU A 369 38.13 -4.15 12.02
N ASN A 370 36.82 -3.97 12.15
CA ASN A 370 36.07 -4.18 13.38
C ASN A 370 35.14 -5.38 13.27
N GLU A 371 34.60 -5.65 12.09
CA GLU A 371 33.75 -6.81 11.86
C GLU A 371 33.90 -7.35 10.44
N LYS A 372 33.78 -8.66 10.31
CA LYS A 372 33.76 -9.36 9.01
C LYS A 372 32.66 -10.40 9.02
N GLU A 373 31.85 -10.39 7.97
CA GLU A 373 30.79 -11.37 7.76
C GLU A 373 31.08 -12.23 6.54
N GLU A 374 30.81 -13.53 6.64
CA GLU A 374 31.09 -14.49 5.59
C GLU A 374 29.88 -15.43 5.40
N VAL A 375 29.34 -15.46 4.19
CA VAL A 375 28.28 -16.43 3.85
C VAL A 375 28.88 -17.82 3.73
N LEU A 376 28.52 -18.69 4.67
CA LEU A 376 28.98 -20.09 4.69
C LEU A 376 28.14 -20.98 3.79
N ASP A 377 26.83 -20.70 3.70
CA ASP A 377 25.90 -21.57 3.01
C ASP A 377 24.65 -20.84 2.50
N TRP A 378 24.00 -21.40 1.47
CA TRP A 378 22.89 -20.79 0.74
C TRP A 378 21.64 -21.68 0.70
N TYR A 379 20.48 -21.05 0.87
CA TYR A 379 19.16 -21.59 0.57
C TYR A 379 18.73 -21.22 -0.86
N GLY A 380 18.83 -22.17 -1.78
CA GLY A 380 18.56 -21.93 -3.20
C GLY A 380 19.63 -21.06 -3.84
N ASP A 381 19.26 -20.29 -4.88
CA ASP A 381 20.28 -19.61 -5.68
C ASP A 381 20.86 -18.36 -5.02
N ASN A 382 20.07 -17.56 -4.30
CA ASN A 382 20.46 -16.21 -3.90
C ASN A 382 20.05 -15.80 -2.47
N LYS A 383 19.80 -16.75 -1.56
CA LYS A 383 19.46 -16.45 -0.15
C LYS A 383 20.42 -17.16 0.81
N PRO A 384 21.30 -16.45 1.51
CA PRO A 384 22.21 -17.04 2.50
C PRO A 384 21.47 -17.71 3.66
N ARG A 385 21.82 -18.95 3.96
CA ARG A 385 21.22 -19.73 5.04
C ARG A 385 22.08 -19.69 6.29
N GLU A 386 23.39 -19.62 6.12
CA GLU A 386 24.35 -19.61 7.23
C GLU A 386 25.40 -18.53 7.01
N ILE A 387 25.62 -17.69 8.01
CA ILE A 387 26.64 -16.63 8.00
C ILE A 387 27.50 -16.75 9.25
N LYS A 388 28.80 -16.57 9.07
CA LYS A 388 29.76 -16.38 10.15
C LYS A 388 30.05 -14.90 10.31
N ILE A 389 29.97 -14.40 11.52
CA ILE A 389 30.40 -13.05 11.87
C ILE A 389 31.63 -13.15 12.77
N THR A 390 32.65 -12.38 12.44
CA THR A 390 33.91 -12.29 13.18
C THR A 390 34.12 -10.85 13.59
N SER A 391 33.97 -10.54 14.88
CA SER A 391 34.14 -9.20 15.42
C SER A 391 35.50 -9.07 16.11
N TYR A 392 36.14 -7.91 15.95
CA TYR A 392 37.47 -7.58 16.44
C TYR A 392 37.39 -6.41 17.43
N ASP A 393 37.83 -6.61 18.66
CA ASP A 393 37.85 -5.52 19.63
C ASP A 393 39.06 -4.57 19.43
N SER A 394 39.16 -3.53 20.27
CA SER A 394 40.28 -2.58 20.24
C SER A 394 41.67 -3.24 20.44
N LYS A 395 41.72 -4.42 21.05
CA LYS A 395 42.93 -5.23 21.30
C LYS A 395 43.12 -6.37 20.29
N ASN A 396 42.28 -6.44 19.25
CA ASN A 396 42.23 -7.51 18.25
C ASN A 396 41.87 -8.88 18.82
N ASN A 397 41.18 -8.95 19.97
CA ASN A 397 40.53 -10.19 20.39
C ASN A 397 39.37 -10.47 19.43
N ILE A 398 39.19 -11.75 19.13
CA ILE A 398 38.21 -12.21 18.15
C ILE A 398 37.02 -12.82 18.88
N THR A 399 35.82 -12.41 18.51
CA THR A 399 34.58 -13.10 18.87
C THR A 399 33.91 -13.58 17.60
N GLU A 400 33.48 -14.85 17.60
CA GLU A 400 32.78 -15.43 16.45
C GLU A 400 31.32 -15.71 16.81
N SER A 401 30.43 -15.46 15.85
CA SER A 401 29.05 -15.90 15.90
C SER A 401 28.63 -16.56 14.60
N THR A 402 27.62 -17.42 14.68
CA THR A 402 27.01 -18.07 13.51
C THR A 402 25.52 -17.79 13.50
N TRP A 403 25.05 -17.29 12.37
CA TRP A 403 23.65 -16.95 12.14
C TRP A 403 23.06 -17.97 11.18
N THR A 404 21.98 -18.62 11.59
CA THR A 404 21.22 -19.56 10.75
C THR A 404 19.86 -18.96 10.45
N ILE A 405 19.53 -18.83 9.16
CA ILE A 405 18.33 -18.13 8.68
C ILE A 405 17.38 -19.10 8.00
N ASN A 406 16.14 -19.11 8.47
CA ASN A 406 15.02 -19.82 7.87
C ASN A 406 14.11 -18.86 7.12
N TYR A 407 13.60 -19.34 5.99
CA TYR A 407 12.80 -18.52 5.08
C TYR A 407 11.40 -19.09 4.89
N THR A 408 10.44 -18.18 4.74
CA THR A 408 9.16 -18.47 4.09
C THR A 408 9.12 -17.70 2.77
N LYS A 409 9.08 -18.42 1.65
CA LYS A 409 9.25 -17.85 0.30
C LYS A 409 10.58 -17.08 0.20
N ASN A 410 10.53 -15.75 0.14
CA ASN A 410 11.71 -14.88 0.00
C ASN A 410 12.05 -14.11 1.27
N ASN A 411 11.26 -14.24 2.34
CA ASN A 411 11.44 -13.43 3.54
C ASN A 411 12.05 -14.28 4.68
N PRO A 412 13.04 -13.75 5.43
CA PRO A 412 13.63 -14.42 6.57
C PRO A 412 12.66 -14.40 7.74
N THR A 413 12.07 -15.54 8.09
CA THR A 413 11.03 -15.65 9.12
C THR A 413 11.57 -16.04 10.48
N HIS A 414 12.73 -16.68 10.53
CA HIS A 414 13.36 -17.04 11.79
C HIS A 414 14.88 -17.02 11.65
N VAL A 415 15.58 -16.39 12.60
CA VAL A 415 17.05 -16.30 12.65
C VAL A 415 17.50 -16.84 13.99
N THR A 416 18.41 -17.79 13.99
CA THR A 416 19.09 -18.28 15.20
C THR A 416 20.52 -17.77 15.20
N ILE A 417 20.91 -17.09 16.26
CA ILE A 417 22.26 -16.55 16.46
C ILE A 417 22.92 -17.34 17.57
N LYS A 418 24.09 -17.92 17.28
CA LYS A 418 24.88 -18.66 18.25
C LYS A 418 26.24 -18.01 18.41
N THR A 419 26.61 -17.73 19.65
CA THR A 419 27.98 -17.34 20.02
C THR A 419 28.55 -18.39 20.99
N GLU A 420 29.79 -18.21 21.44
CA GLU A 420 30.35 -19.04 22.53
C GLU A 420 29.52 -18.92 23.82
N TYR A 421 28.86 -17.78 24.06
CA TYR A 421 28.25 -17.44 25.34
C TYR A 421 26.72 -17.33 25.31
N THR A 422 26.13 -17.16 24.12
CA THR A 422 24.74 -16.73 23.97
C THR A 422 24.04 -17.46 22.83
N ASN A 423 22.76 -17.74 23.03
CA ASN A 423 21.86 -18.18 21.98
C ASN A 423 20.70 -17.19 21.90
N SER A 424 20.49 -16.61 20.73
CA SER A 424 19.38 -15.69 20.47
C SER A 424 18.58 -16.18 19.29
N GLU A 425 17.29 -15.90 19.32
CA GLU A 425 16.35 -16.21 18.25
C GLU A 425 15.54 -14.97 17.90
N ILE A 426 15.33 -14.75 16.61
CA ILE A 426 14.51 -13.67 16.08
C ILE A 426 13.44 -14.32 15.23
N SER A 427 12.17 -14.01 15.51
CA SER A 427 11.04 -14.48 14.72
C SER A 427 10.30 -13.30 14.12
N ARG A 428 10.09 -13.34 12.80
CA ARG A 428 9.48 -12.25 12.04
C ARG A 428 8.20 -12.70 11.36
N LYS A 429 7.17 -11.85 11.43
CA LYS A 429 5.94 -11.97 10.67
C LYS A 429 5.81 -10.79 9.72
N PHE A 430 5.60 -11.10 8.45
CA PHE A 430 5.49 -10.11 7.39
C PHE A 430 4.03 -9.82 7.03
N ASP A 431 3.79 -8.63 6.49
CA ASP A 431 2.62 -8.32 5.70
C ASP A 431 2.71 -9.12 4.38
N ASP A 432 1.60 -9.72 3.92
CA ASP A 432 1.55 -10.56 2.70
C ASP A 432 1.75 -9.75 1.40
N LYS A 433 2.14 -8.48 1.52
CA LYS A 433 2.54 -7.61 0.42
C LYS A 433 3.85 -8.08 -0.23
N LYS A 434 3.90 -7.99 -1.56
CA LYS A 434 4.95 -8.59 -2.41
C LYS A 434 6.26 -7.80 -2.46
N ILE A 435 6.64 -7.09 -1.40
CA ILE A 435 7.94 -6.41 -1.38
C ILE A 435 8.93 -7.39 -0.72
N PRO A 436 9.83 -8.01 -1.50
CA PRO A 436 10.79 -8.94 -0.93
C PRO A 436 11.74 -8.19 0.01
N TYR A 437 11.98 -8.77 1.18
CA TYR A 437 13.05 -8.34 2.08
C TYR A 437 14.39 -8.49 1.32
N ASN A 438 15.12 -7.40 1.07
CA ASN A 438 16.43 -7.50 0.43
C ASN A 438 17.49 -7.94 1.45
N PHE A 439 18.36 -8.84 1.00
CA PHE A 439 19.19 -9.61 1.89
C PHE A 439 20.36 -8.80 2.43
N ALA A 440 20.87 -7.81 1.69
CA ALA A 440 21.92 -6.90 2.15
C ALA A 440 21.54 -6.17 3.46
N TYR A 441 20.26 -6.19 3.85
CA TYR A 441 19.69 -5.58 5.06
C TYR A 441 19.88 -6.39 6.35
N LEU A 442 20.27 -7.66 6.26
CA LEU A 442 20.58 -8.50 7.43
C LEU A 442 22.06 -8.37 7.85
N PHE A 443 22.89 -7.73 7.02
CA PHE A 443 24.38 -7.72 7.07
C PHE A 443 24.95 -6.32 7.28
N ASP A 444 24.09 -5.33 7.47
CA ASP A 444 24.51 -3.95 7.55
C ASP A 444 23.62 -3.16 8.53
N GLY A 445 24.27 -2.60 9.56
CA GLY A 445 23.69 -1.65 10.50
C GLY A 445 23.53 -0.23 9.92
N GLY A 446 23.79 -0.02 8.63
CA GLY A 446 23.57 1.25 7.95
C GLY A 446 22.10 1.73 7.94
N TYR A 447 21.89 3.02 8.16
CA TYR A 447 20.57 3.67 8.27
C TYR A 447 19.68 3.56 7.02
N VAL A 448 20.26 3.46 5.84
CA VAL A 448 19.53 3.26 4.57
C VAL A 448 18.93 1.85 4.51
N SER A 449 19.53 0.92 5.24
CA SER A 449 19.25 -0.51 5.29
C SER A 449 18.05 -0.84 6.19
N TRP A 450 17.81 -0.02 7.23
CA TRP A 450 16.68 -0.14 8.17
C TRP A 450 15.33 0.12 7.50
N LEU A 451 15.29 1.13 6.62
CA LEU A 451 14.12 1.63 5.92
C LEU A 451 13.29 0.56 5.19
N ILE A 452 13.91 -0.25 4.33
CA ILE A 452 13.17 -1.14 3.41
C ILE A 452 12.78 -2.47 4.09
N GLY A 453 13.52 -2.84 5.14
CA GLY A 453 13.29 -4.06 5.91
C GLY A 453 12.04 -4.00 6.78
N GLU A 454 11.83 -2.91 7.52
CA GLU A 454 10.69 -2.78 8.45
C GLU A 454 9.36 -2.49 7.76
N ASN A 455 9.40 -1.90 6.55
CA ASN A 455 8.23 -1.54 5.75
C ASN A 455 7.26 -2.71 5.42
N ASN A 456 7.63 -3.96 5.70
CA ASN A 456 6.75 -5.11 5.51
C ASN A 456 6.69 -6.02 6.73
N ILE A 457 7.27 -5.65 7.87
CA ILE A 457 7.22 -6.44 9.10
C ILE A 457 6.02 -5.96 9.89
N LEU A 458 5.09 -6.86 10.22
CA LEU A 458 3.94 -6.55 11.08
C LEU A 458 4.26 -6.81 12.55
N ASN A 459 5.08 -7.82 12.78
CA ASN A 459 5.50 -8.23 14.11
C ASN A 459 6.92 -8.81 14.05
N GLU A 460 7.75 -8.41 14.99
CA GLU A 460 9.06 -8.98 15.23
C GLU A 460 9.21 -9.32 16.71
N THR A 461 9.53 -10.57 16.99
CA THR A 461 9.78 -11.06 18.35
C THR A 461 11.25 -11.46 18.45
N TRP A 462 11.98 -10.83 19.36
CA TRP A 462 13.34 -11.20 19.74
C TRP A 462 13.32 -11.94 21.06
N LEU A 463 13.84 -13.16 21.06
CA LEU A 463 14.08 -13.95 22.26
C LEU A 463 15.59 -14.14 22.42
N SER A 464 16.19 -13.49 23.41
CA SER A 464 17.60 -13.67 23.73
C SER A 464 17.75 -14.41 25.05
N THR A 465 18.56 -15.46 25.07
CA THR A 465 18.91 -16.20 26.29
C THR A 465 20.42 -16.17 26.49
N ASN A 466 20.84 -15.49 27.55
CA ASN A 466 22.24 -15.41 27.96
C ASN A 466 22.46 -16.35 29.14
N ASN A 467 23.28 -17.38 28.93
CA ASN A 467 23.65 -18.33 29.96
C ASN A 467 25.02 -17.94 30.50
N THR A 468 25.05 -17.31 31.66
CA THR A 468 26.30 -17.11 32.39
C THR A 468 26.54 -18.32 33.31
N SER A 469 27.76 -18.47 33.82
CA SER A 469 28.10 -19.55 34.76
C SER A 469 27.26 -19.57 36.05
N THR A 470 26.51 -18.50 36.32
CA THR A 470 25.75 -18.32 37.56
C THR A 470 24.26 -18.04 37.36
N GLN A 471 23.81 -17.58 36.18
CA GLN A 471 22.41 -17.20 35.93
C GLN A 471 22.03 -17.32 34.46
N ASN A 472 20.77 -17.68 34.22
CA ASN A 472 20.11 -17.60 32.92
C ASN A 472 19.29 -16.31 32.87
N PHE A 473 19.61 -15.44 31.92
CA PHE A 473 18.86 -14.22 31.66
C PHE A 473 18.10 -14.38 30.35
N THR A 474 16.80 -14.12 30.37
CA THR A 474 15.97 -14.16 29.16
C THR A 474 15.29 -12.81 28.98
N THR A 475 15.50 -12.24 27.80
CA THR A 475 14.82 -11.03 27.33
C THR A 475 13.95 -11.39 26.16
N ASN A 476 12.68 -11.00 26.24
CA ASN A 476 11.74 -11.05 25.14
C ASN A 476 11.40 -9.61 24.71
N ILE A 477 11.61 -9.27 23.45
CA ILE A 477 11.21 -7.99 22.86
C ILE A 477 10.18 -8.28 21.79
N ASP A 478 8.95 -7.84 21.99
CA ASP A 478 7.87 -7.94 21.01
C ASP A 478 7.62 -6.56 20.40
N LYS A 479 7.94 -6.42 19.12
CA LYS A 479 7.70 -5.23 18.33
C LYS A 479 6.51 -5.44 17.40
N ARG A 480 5.52 -4.56 17.48
CA ARG A 480 4.41 -4.51 16.55
C ARG A 480 4.48 -3.23 15.73
N TYR A 481 4.29 -3.35 14.43
CA TYR A 481 4.31 -2.21 13.53
C TYR A 481 2.92 -1.94 12.97
N GLU A 482 2.54 -0.66 12.89
CA GLU A 482 1.40 -0.20 12.11
C GLU A 482 1.90 0.71 10.99
N ILE A 483 1.69 0.28 9.74
CA ILE A 483 2.25 0.95 8.57
C ILE A 483 1.14 1.68 7.84
N ILE A 484 1.30 2.99 7.70
CA ILE A 484 0.42 3.87 6.95
C ILE A 484 1.04 4.06 5.56
N TYR A 485 0.25 3.78 4.52
CA TYR A 485 0.68 3.89 3.13
C TYR A 485 -0.03 5.06 2.44
N ASN A 486 0.65 5.70 1.49
CA ASN A 486 -0.01 6.55 0.50
C ASN A 486 -0.69 5.73 -0.59
N ASN A 487 -1.24 6.44 -1.56
CA ASN A 487 -2.07 5.90 -2.64
C ASN A 487 -1.29 5.05 -3.64
N ASN A 488 0.03 5.23 -3.70
CA ASN A 488 0.94 4.42 -4.49
C ASN A 488 1.40 3.17 -3.72
N ASN A 489 0.78 2.85 -2.58
CA ASN A 489 1.16 1.78 -1.67
C ASN A 489 2.61 1.89 -1.21
N ILE A 490 3.08 3.13 -1.01
CA ILE A 490 4.38 3.46 -0.46
C ILE A 490 4.17 3.91 1.00
N PRO A 491 4.94 3.40 1.95
CA PRO A 491 4.81 3.76 3.36
C PRO A 491 5.06 5.25 3.55
N THR A 492 4.19 5.95 4.24
CA THR A 492 4.37 7.37 4.62
C THR A 492 4.55 7.57 6.11
N ARG A 493 4.15 6.58 6.91
CA ARG A 493 4.44 6.53 8.33
C ARG A 493 4.47 5.09 8.84
N ILE A 494 5.36 4.82 9.79
CA ILE A 494 5.38 3.58 10.58
C ILE A 494 5.28 3.95 12.04
N ASP A 495 4.35 3.33 12.74
CA ASP A 495 4.25 3.35 14.20
C ASP A 495 4.84 2.04 14.75
N GLU A 496 5.85 2.13 15.61
CA GLU A 496 6.46 0.99 16.31
C GLU A 496 5.97 0.95 17.76
N TYR A 497 5.38 -0.18 18.15
CA TYR A 497 4.97 -0.49 19.51
C TYR A 497 5.86 -1.60 20.06
N THR A 498 6.70 -1.28 21.03
CA THR A 498 7.68 -2.23 21.57
C THR A 498 7.31 -2.61 23.00
N THR A 499 7.29 -3.91 23.29
CA THR A 499 7.12 -4.47 24.64
C THR A 499 8.34 -5.30 24.99
N THR A 500 9.08 -4.89 26.01
CA THR A 500 10.27 -5.60 26.50
C THR A 500 9.97 -6.26 27.83
N THR A 501 10.10 -7.58 27.90
CA THR A 501 9.96 -8.37 29.12
C THR A 501 11.30 -9.00 29.50
N ASN A 502 11.81 -8.65 30.67
CA ASN A 502 13.02 -9.25 31.23
C ASN A 502 12.61 -10.23 32.33
N SER A 503 13.00 -11.51 32.20
CA SER A 503 12.80 -12.50 33.26
C SER A 503 14.13 -12.78 33.97
N SER A 504 14.39 -12.04 35.04
CA SER A 504 15.51 -12.32 35.95
C SER A 504 15.06 -12.13 37.40
N ASN A 505 14.75 -13.22 38.12
CA ASN A 505 14.25 -13.25 39.51
C ASN A 505 12.97 -12.42 39.82
N SER A 506 12.61 -11.43 38.99
CA SER A 506 11.37 -10.68 38.94
C SER A 506 11.14 -10.27 37.48
N SER A 507 9.90 -10.41 36.98
CA SER A 507 9.54 -9.97 35.63
C SER A 507 9.33 -8.47 35.61
N GLN A 508 10.10 -7.74 34.78
CA GLN A 508 9.85 -6.34 34.48
C GLN A 508 9.38 -6.21 33.03
N GLU A 509 8.33 -5.43 32.82
CA GLU A 509 7.74 -5.15 31.50
C GLU A 509 7.84 -3.65 31.21
N PHE A 510 8.39 -3.30 30.06
CA PHE A 510 8.50 -1.93 29.56
C PHE A 510 7.77 -1.82 28.24
N LYS A 511 7.04 -0.73 28.02
CA LYS A 511 6.30 -0.47 26.77
C LYS A 511 6.70 0.88 26.23
N THR A 512 7.00 0.92 24.93
CA THR A 512 7.34 2.14 24.23
C THR A 512 6.56 2.29 22.93
N HIS A 513 6.35 3.53 22.49
CA HIS A 513 5.71 3.86 21.22
C HIS A 513 6.48 4.98 20.51
N THR A 514 7.00 4.69 19.33
CA THR A 514 7.66 5.65 18.46
C THR A 514 6.98 5.66 17.09
N TYR A 515 7.24 6.68 16.28
CA TYR A 515 6.80 6.67 14.89
C TYR A 515 7.78 7.38 13.98
N THR A 516 7.85 6.95 12.72
CA THR A 516 8.70 7.53 11.69
C THR A 516 7.85 7.94 10.50
N THR A 517 8.13 9.11 9.92
CA THR A 517 7.44 9.61 8.71
C THR A 517 8.38 9.68 7.52
N TYR A 518 7.85 9.45 6.32
CA TYR A 518 8.62 9.33 5.07
C TYR A 518 8.18 10.37 4.03
N GLU A 519 9.14 11.05 3.40
CA GLU A 519 8.93 12.04 2.35
C GLU A 519 9.58 11.61 1.03
N TYR A 520 8.80 11.63 -0.06
CA TYR A 520 9.23 11.16 -1.38
C TYR A 520 9.25 12.28 -2.41
N LYS A 521 10.12 12.16 -3.41
CA LYS A 521 10.19 13.04 -4.58
C LYS A 521 9.94 12.22 -5.86
N GLU A 522 9.11 12.77 -6.76
CA GLU A 522 8.97 12.25 -8.12
C GLU A 522 10.22 12.60 -8.93
N ASN A 523 10.78 11.61 -9.64
CA ASN A 523 11.79 11.87 -10.66
C ASN A 523 11.19 11.88 -12.08
#